data_AF-A0A7V4WB78-F1
#
_entry.id   AF-A0A7V4WB78-F1
#
_cell.length_a   1.000
_cell.length_b   1.000
_cell.length_c   1.000
_cell.angle_alpha   90.00
_cell.angle_beta   90.00
_cell.angle_gamma   90.00
#
_symmetry.space_group_name_H-M   'P 1'
#
loop_
_entity.id
_entity.type
_entity.pdbx_description
1 polymer ?
#
loop_
_entity_poly.entity_id
_entity_poly.type
_entity_poly.pdbx_seq_one_letter_code
_entity_poly.pdbx_strand_id
1 'polypeptide(L)' 'MEFRCSQCNRLLAKVEGLGKVEIKCPRCKAMNVFTEELYIKVETKKEELNEAES' A
#
# COMPACT_ATOMS: atom_id res chain seq x y z
N MET A 1 -5.63 7.41 -7.24
CA MET A 1 -6.18 7.48 -5.86
C MET A 1 -6.24 8.95 -5.41
N GLU A 2 -7.26 9.34 -4.62
CA GLU A 2 -7.33 10.69 -4.02
C GLU A 2 -6.86 10.68 -2.56
N PHE A 3 -5.95 11.58 -2.22
CA PHE A 3 -5.46 11.73 -0.85
C PHE A 3 -6.06 13.00 -0.23
N ARG A 4 -6.86 12.81 0.82
CA ARG A 4 -7.56 13.88 1.53
C ARG A 4 -7.03 14.02 2.93
N CYS A 5 -6.97 15.26 3.41
CA CYS A 5 -6.51 15.55 4.75
C CYS A 5 -7.42 14.89 5.80
N SER A 6 -6.85 14.15 6.74
CA SER A 6 -7.59 13.48 7.82
C SER A 6 -8.32 14.44 8.76
N GLN A 7 -7.89 15.70 8.83
CA GLN A 7 -8.45 16.70 9.76
C GLN A 7 -9.51 17.61 9.13
N CYS A 8 -9.32 18.03 7.87
CA CYS A 8 -10.21 19.01 7.23
C CYS A 8 -10.81 18.54 5.91
N ASN A 9 -10.57 17.27 5.54
CA ASN A 9 -11.04 16.62 4.32
C ASN A 9 -10.69 17.33 2.99
N ARG A 10 -9.79 18.30 3.03
CA ARG A 10 -9.29 18.99 1.84
C ARG A 10 -8.50 18.01 0.98
N LEU A 11 -8.73 18.06 -0.33
CA LEU A 11 -7.90 17.32 -1.30
C LEU A 11 -6.45 17.82 -1.23
N LEU A 12 -5.51 16.91 -0.99
CA LEU A 12 -4.08 17.19 -0.89
C LEU A 12 -3.36 16.82 -2.18
N ALA A 13 -3.65 15.63 -2.73
CA ALA A 13 -3.03 15.14 -3.94
C ALA A 13 -3.94 14.12 -4.67
N LYS A 14 -3.68 13.96 -5.96
CA LYS A 14 -4.10 12.80 -6.75
C LYS A 14 -2.83 12.11 -7.21
N VAL A 15 -2.66 10.83 -6.88
CA VAL A 15 -1.46 10.07 -7.25
C VAL A 15 -1.87 8.83 -8.02
N GLU A 16 -1.06 8.50 -9.02
CA GLU A 16 -1.11 7.26 -9.79
C GLU A 16 0.14 6.44 -9.43
N GLY A 17 -0.04 5.13 -9.26
CA GLY A 17 1.04 4.23 -8.83
C GLY A 17 1.10 4.00 -7.32
N LEU A 18 2.08 3.19 -6.94
CA LEU A 18 2.28 2.71 -5.58
C LEU A 18 3.42 3.48 -4.91
N GLY A 19 3.23 3.84 -3.65
CA GLY A 19 4.27 4.50 -2.88
C GLY A 19 3.79 5.02 -1.53
N LYS A 20 4.75 5.53 -0.76
CA LYS A 20 4.48 6.27 0.48
C LYS A 20 4.39 7.76 0.16
N VAL A 21 3.31 8.41 0.60
CA VAL A 21 3.09 9.85 0.43
C VAL A 21 3.03 10.51 1.80
N GLU A 22 3.94 11.46 2.05
CA GLU A 22 3.93 12.30 3.26
C GLU A 22 3.71 13.76 2.86
N ILE A 23 2.59 14.34 3.31
CA ILE A 23 2.16 15.68 2.87
C ILE A 23 1.55 16.48 4.03
N LYS A 24 2.06 17.72 4.18
CA LYS A 24 1.49 18.69 5.11
C LYS A 24 0.28 19.38 4.47
N CYS A 25 -0.84 19.42 5.19
CA CYS A 25 -2.01 20.15 4.71
C CYS A 25 -1.76 21.67 4.76
N PRO A 26 -1.87 22.40 3.64
CA PRO A 26 -1.66 23.85 3.63
C PRO A 26 -2.75 24.63 4.39
N ARG A 27 -3.92 24.02 4.64
CA ARG A 27 -5.05 24.66 5.34
C ARG A 27 -4.93 24.54 6.85
N CYS A 28 -4.91 23.31 7.38
CA CYS A 28 -4.93 23.06 8.82
C CYS A 28 -3.56 22.68 9.40
N LYS A 29 -2.51 22.61 8.57
CA LYS A 29 -1.12 22.28 8.96
C LYS A 29 -0.90 20.86 9.49
N ALA A 30 -1.92 20.01 9.49
CA ALA A 30 -1.80 18.60 9.85
C ALA A 30 -0.86 17.86 8.88
N MET A 31 0.01 17.00 9.44
CA MET A 31 0.80 16.04 8.65
C MET A 31 -0.06 14.83 8.31
N ASN A 32 -0.05 14.41 7.05
CA ASN A 32 -0.78 13.25 6.57
C ASN A 32 0.21 12.29 5.93
N VAL A 33 0.12 11.01 6.30
CA VAL A 33 0.97 9.94 5.79
C VAL A 33 0.05 8.88 5.19
N PHE A 34 0.32 8.51 3.96
CA PHE A 34 -0.43 7.47 3.25
C PHE A 34 0.54 6.44 2.71
N THR A 35 0.21 5.17 2.90
CA THR A 35 0.98 4.02 2.44
C THR A 35 0.00 3.04 1.83
N GLU A 36 0.30 2.54 0.64
CA GLU A 36 -0.41 1.40 0.06
C GLU A 36 0.47 0.16 0.24
N GLU A 37 -0.07 -0.88 0.88
CA GLU A 37 0.63 -2.15 1.08
C GLU A 37 0.38 -3.07 -0.13
N LEU A 38 1.47 -3.59 -0.71
CA LEU A 38 1.41 -4.60 -1.76
C LEU A 38 1.25 -6.00 -1.13
N TYR A 39 0.18 -6.73 -1.47
CA TYR A 39 0.05 -8.14 -1.10
C TYR A 39 0.44 -9.02 -2.29
N ILE A 40 1.56 -9.73 -2.19
CA ILE A 40 2.01 -10.69 -3.21
C ILE A 40 1.49 -12.07 -2.82
N LYS A 41 0.61 -12.66 -3.65
CA LYS A 41 0.24 -14.07 -3.53
C LYS A 41 1.34 -14.92 -4.14
N VAL A 42 2.08 -15.67 -3.32
CA VAL A 42 3.07 -16.65 -3.79
C VAL A 42 2.39 -18.02 -3.82
N GLU A 43 2.20 -18.58 -5.02
CA GLU A 43 1.72 -19.95 -5.20
C GLU A 43 2.94 -20.88 -5.28
N THR A 44 3.20 -21.65 -4.22
CA THR A 44 4.23 -22.69 -4.25
C THR A 44 3.68 -23.93 -4.95
N LYS A 45 4.28 -24.31 -6.08
CA LYS A 45 4.07 -25.63 -6.68
C LYS A 45 4.75 -26.67 -5.79
N LYS A 46 3.99 -27.57 -5.18
CA LYS A 46 4.54 -28.78 -4.56
C LYS A 46 4.98 -29.72 -5.67
N GLU A 47 6.29 -29.91 -5.82
CA GLU A 47 6.84 -31.06 -6.54
C GLU A 47 6.69 -32.29 -5.64
N GLU A 48 5.82 -33.21 -6.04
CA GLU A 48 5.63 -34.51 -5.40
C GLU A 48 6.82 -35.41 -5.76
N LEU A 49 7.76 -35.57 -4.83
CA LEU A 49 8.75 -36.65 -4.89
C LEU A 49 8.11 -37.90 -4.27
N ASN A 50 7.62 -38.79 -5.13
CA ASN A 50 7.29 -40.17 -4.78
C ASN A 50 8.50 -41.09 -5.05
N GLU A 51 8.52 -42.21 -4.32
CA GLU A 51 9.39 -43.40 -4.44
C GLU A 51 10.77 -43.24 -3.78
N ALA A 52 11.30 -44.15 -2.95
CA ALA A 52 10.90 -45.46 -2.43
C ALA A 52 11.82 -45.77 -1.22
N GLU A 53 11.42 -46.69 -0.33
CA GLU A 53 12.26 -47.58 0.52
C GLU A 53 11.34 -48.14 1.62
N SER A 54 10.59 -49.22 1.36
CA SER A 54 10.95 -50.66 1.40
C SER A 54 10.65 -51.29 2.76
#